data_AF-A0A8T4EWV5-F1
#
_entry.id   AF-A0A8T4EWV5-F1
#
_cell.length_a   1.000
_cell.length_b   1.000
_cell.length_c   1.000
_cell.angle_alpha   90.00
_cell.angle_beta   90.00
_cell.angle_gamma   90.00
#
_symmetry.space_group_name_H-M   'P 1'
#
loop_
_entity.id
_entity.type
_entity.pdbx_description
1 polymer ?
#
loop_
_entity_poly.entity_id
_entity_poly.type
_entity_poly.pdbx_seq_one_letter_code
_entity_poly.pdbx_strand_id
1 'polypeptide(L)' 'MACDFIETITLNGQRQYILAVIEHATRRVHVLATTAHPTATWVIQAIRNLVMDLQGAGCRPAI' A
#
# COMPACT_ATOMS: atom_id res chain seq x y z
N MET A 1 3.92 6.12 -11.19
CA MET A 1 3.35 5.91 -9.84
C MET A 1 4.39 6.30 -8.82
N ALA A 2 3.99 6.91 -7.72
CA ALA A 2 4.87 7.23 -6.58
C ALA A 2 4.41 6.43 -5.36
N CYS A 3 5.32 6.13 -4.43
CA CYS A 3 4.98 5.54 -3.13
C CYS A 3 5.26 6.56 -2.03
N ASP A 4 4.35 6.68 -1.07
CA ASP A 4 4.52 7.58 0.07
C ASP A 4 3.91 7.00 1.34
N PHE A 5 4.28 7.59 2.48
CA PHE A 5 3.74 7.28 3.79
C PHE A 5 2.77 8.34 4.27
N ILE A 6 1.62 7.89 4.77
CA ILE A 6 0.66 8.75 5.45
C ILE A 6 0.64 8.34 6.91
N GLU A 7 0.86 9.31 7.79
CA GLU A 7 0.69 9.13 9.22
C GLU A 7 -0.72 9.55 9.64
N THR A 8 -1.36 8.74 10.48
CA THR A 8 -2.66 9.07 11.06
C THR A 8 -2.71 8.69 12.54
N ILE A 9 -3.61 9.35 13.26
CA ILE A 9 -3.90 9.08 14.67
C ILE A 9 -5.35 8.62 14.75
N THR A 10 -5.58 7.44 15.31
CA THR A 10 -6.91 6.87 15.53
C THR A 10 -7.62 7.57 16.70
N LEU A 11 -8.92 7.33 16.86
CA LEU A 11 -9.72 7.92 17.95
C LEU A 11 -9.22 7.56 19.36
N ASN A 12 -8.57 6.41 19.52
CA ASN A 12 -7.93 5.99 20.77
C ASN A 12 -6.45 6.46 20.89
N GLY A 13 -6.04 7.42 20.07
CA GLY A 13 -4.71 8.04 20.12
C GLY A 13 -3.58 7.17 19.56
N GLN A 14 -3.87 6.07 18.88
CA GLN A 14 -2.83 5.20 18.33
C GLN A 14 -2.33 5.75 17.00
N ARG A 15 -1.01 5.86 16.88
CA ARG A 15 -0.37 6.24 15.63
C ARG A 15 -0.36 5.04 14.67
N GLN A 16 -0.78 5.29 13.44
CA GLN A 16 -0.77 4.33 12.35
C GLN A 16 -0.05 4.93 11.16
N TYR A 17 0.75 4.11 10.50
CA TYR A 17 1.45 4.43 9.27
C TYR A 17 0.83 3.64 8.13
N ILE A 18 0.45 4.35 7.08
CA ILE A 18 -0.18 3.80 5.89
C ILE A 18 0.83 3.94 4.75
N LEU A 19 1.16 2.82 4.12
CA LEU A 19 1.92 2.83 2.87
C LEU A 19 0.94 2.92 1.71
N ALA A 20 1.09 3.95 0.86
CA ALA A 20 0.20 4.19 -0.25
C ALA A 20 0.95 4.37 -1.57
N VAL A 21 0.31 3.96 -2.67
CA VAL A 21 0.73 4.25 -4.04
C VAL A 21 -0.14 5.34 -4.61
N ILE A 22 0.49 6.37 -5.14
CA ILE A 22 -0.17 7.52 -5.74
C ILE A 22 0.01 7.43 -7.26
N GLU A 23 -1.10 7.31 -7.96
CA GLU A 23 -1.15 7.37 -9.41
C GLU A 23 -1.51 8.80 -9.83
N HIS A 24 -0.49 9.59 -10.19
CA HIS A 24 -0.64 11.01 -10.48
C HIS A 24 -1.51 11.28 -11.71
N ALA A 25 -1.46 10.40 -12.71
CA ALA A 25 -2.21 10.55 -13.96
C ALA A 25 -3.73 10.43 -13.75
N THR A 26 -4.16 9.52 -12.88
CA THR A 26 -5.58 9.25 -12.59
C THR A 26 -6.07 9.91 -11.31
N ARG A 27 -5.17 10.60 -10.58
CA ARG A 27 -5.40 11.17 -9.24
C ARG A 27 -5.94 10.13 -8.25
N ARG A 28 -5.48 8.88 -8.36
CA ARG A 28 -5.87 7.79 -7.45
C ARG A 28 -4.80 7.51 -6.40
N VAL A 29 -5.26 7.22 -5.20
CA VAL A 29 -4.41 6.76 -4.10
C VAL A 29 -4.84 5.34 -3.73
N HIS A 30 -3.90 4.42 -3.75
CA HIS A 30 -4.10 3.02 -3.41
C HIS A 30 -3.39 2.71 -2.10
N VAL A 31 -4.13 2.29 -1.09
CA VAL A 31 -3.56 1.86 0.19
C VAL A 31 -3.00 0.45 0.03
N LEU A 32 -1.72 0.26 0.31
CA LEU A 32 -1.07 -1.06 0.25
C LEU A 32 -1.18 -1.80 1.57
N ALA A 33 -0.88 -1.13 2.67
CA ALA A 33 -0.87 -1.71 4.00
C ALA A 33 -0.90 -0.62 5.08
N THR A 34 -1.33 -0.99 6.29
CA THR A 34 -1.31 -0.14 7.49
C THR A 34 -0.63 -0.87 8.64
N THR A 35 0.17 -0.16 9.44
CA THR A 35 0.84 -0.71 10.63
C THR A 35 1.12 0.37 11.68
N ALA A 36 1.12 0.00 12.96
CA ALA A 36 1.58 0.87 14.03
C ALA A 36 3.11 1.05 14.05
N HIS A 37 3.84 0.08 13.49
CA HIS A 37 5.30 0.01 13.57
C HIS A 37 5.89 -0.31 12.19
N PRO A 38 6.17 0.70 11.37
CA PRO A 38 6.72 0.50 10.03
C PRO A 38 8.17 0.04 10.13
N THR A 39 8.47 -1.13 9.58
CA THR A 39 9.84 -1.66 9.47
C THR A 39 10.18 -1.86 7.99
N ALA A 40 11.47 -1.88 7.66
CA ALA A 40 11.92 -2.14 6.29
C ALA A 40 11.37 -3.47 5.74
N THR A 41 11.37 -4.52 6.56
CA THR A 41 10.83 -5.84 6.18
C THR A 41 9.34 -5.78 5.87
N TRP A 42 8.57 -5.04 6.67
CA TRP A 42 7.14 -4.84 6.41
C TRP A 42 6.91 -4.10 5.09
N VAL A 43 7.69 -3.06 4.79
CA VAL A 43 7.62 -2.32 3.51
C VAL A 43 7.91 -3.23 2.34
N ILE A 44 9.00 -4.01 2.41
CA ILE A 44 9.37 -4.96 1.36
C ILE A 44 8.23 -5.94 1.10
N GLN A 45 7.59 -6.46 2.15
CA GLN A 45 6.47 -7.38 2.00
C GLN A 45 5.23 -6.72 1.39
N ALA A 46 4.89 -5.50 1.81
CA ALA A 46 3.78 -4.75 1.25
C ALA A 46 3.96 -4.50 -0.26
N ILE A 47 5.17 -4.13 -0.69
CA ILE A 47 5.51 -3.95 -2.10
C ILE A 47 5.46 -5.29 -2.87
N ARG A 48 5.96 -6.38 -2.29
CA ARG A 48 5.84 -7.72 -2.90
C ARG A 48 4.39 -8.12 -3.13
N ASN A 49 3.53 -7.90 -2.13
CA ASN A 49 2.11 -8.19 -2.24
C ASN A 49 1.48 -7.37 -3.38
N LEU A 50 1.81 -6.08 -3.50
CA LEU A 50 1.37 -5.25 -4.62
C LEU A 50 1.82 -5.82 -5.98
N VAL A 51 3.11 -6.17 -6.11
CA VAL A 51 3.65 -6.70 -7.37
C VAL A 51 3.00 -8.03 -7.73
N MET A 52 2.71 -8.89 -6.74
CA MET A 52 1.96 -10.13 -6.97
C MET A 52 0.51 -9.85 -7.42
N ASP A 53 -0.18 -8.89 -6.80
CA ASP A 53 -1.54 -8.51 -7.18
C ASP A 53 -1.59 -7.95 -8.61
N LEU A 54 -0.64 -7.08 -8.98
CA LEU A 54 -0.52 -6.54 -10.34
C LEU A 54 -0.25 -7.64 -11.38
N GLN A 55 0.59 -8.62 -11.06
CA GLN A 55 0.84 -9.77 -11.93
C GLN A 55 -0.41 -10.67 -12.04
N GLY A 56 -1.11 -10.90 -10.93
CA GLY A 56 -2.37 -11.67 -10.92
C GLY A 56 -3.50 -10.98 -11.70
N ALA A 57 -3.58 -9.65 -11.65
CA ALA A 57 -4.51 -8.86 -12.45
C ALA A 57 -4.24 -8.97 -13.96
N GLY A 58 -2.95 -9.09 -14.36
CA GLY A 58 -2.55 -9.40 -15.73
C GLY A 58 -2.80 -10.85 -16.14
N CYS A 59 -2.83 -11.78 -15.17
CA CYS A 59 -3.09 -13.20 -15.34
C CYS A 59 -4.53 -13.58 -14.91
N ARG A 60 -5.56 -12.82 -15.31
CA ARG A 60 -6.93 -13.34 -15.22
C ARG A 60 -7.15 -14.36 -16.34
N PRO A 61 -7.27 -15.67 -16.06
CA PRO A 61 -7.78 -16.58 -17.07
C PRO A 61 -9.21 -16.12 -17.40
N ALA A 62 -9.46 -15.83 -18.67
CA ALA A 62 -10.82 -15.72 -19.17
C ALA A 62 -11.48 -17.10 -18.96
N ILE A 63 -12.43 -17.17 -18.05
CA ILE A 63 -13.32 -18.31 -17.86
C ILE A 63 -14.62 -17.96 -18.58
#